data_AF-A0A329ZV08-F1
#
_entry.id   AF-A0A329ZV08-F1
#
_cell.length_a   1.000
_cell.length_b   1.000
_cell.length_c   1.000
_cell.angle_alpha   90.00
_cell.angle_beta   90.00
_cell.angle_gamma   90.00
#
_symmetry.space_group_name_H-M   'P 1'
#
loop_
_entity.id
_entity.type
_entity.pdbx_description
1 polymer ?
#
loop_
_entity_poly.entity_id
_entity_poly.type
_entity_poly.pdbx_seq_one_letter_code
_entity_poly.pdbx_strand_id
1 'polypeptide(L)'
;MDKVELGSKTAKDGFRNENFVINTFNDWENNNLAKEWLESMGYNLKEIESVKAEKIKGSFKADIQVVVNVAVKLKKLQDVQNIQVKLVSNPQGFNQIDKRYLKSFLRQGDTFGTKDKQVTFRI
;
A
#
# COMPACT_ATOMS: atom_id res chain seq x y z
N MET A 1 -20.51 -22.46 -4.68
CA MET A 1 -20.47 -20.99 -4.62
C MET A 1 -20.60 -20.46 -6.03
N ASP A 2 -21.50 -19.51 -6.27
CA ASP A 2 -21.67 -18.92 -7.60
C ASP A 2 -20.46 -18.06 -7.99
N LYS A 3 -20.13 -17.98 -9.29
CA LYS A 3 -18.96 -17.23 -9.80
C LYS A 3 -19.11 -15.72 -9.55
N VAL A 4 -20.35 -15.20 -9.59
CA VAL A 4 -20.63 -13.80 -9.26
C VAL A 4 -20.36 -13.53 -7.78
N GLU A 5 -20.81 -14.43 -6.92
CA GLU A 5 -20.61 -14.36 -5.47
C GLU A 5 -19.12 -14.45 -5.10
N LEU A 6 -18.38 -15.34 -5.75
CA LEU A 6 -16.93 -15.50 -5.58
C LEU A 6 -16.17 -14.24 -6.01
N GLY A 7 -16.53 -13.64 -7.14
CA GLY A 7 -15.93 -12.38 -7.60
C GLY A 7 -16.21 -11.22 -6.66
N SER A 8 -17.46 -11.10 -6.16
CA SER A 8 -17.84 -10.09 -5.17
C SER A 8 -17.07 -10.25 -3.86
N LYS A 9 -16.95 -11.49 -3.35
CA LYS A 9 -16.20 -11.80 -2.13
C LYS A 9 -14.72 -11.43 -2.29
N THR A 10 -14.10 -11.80 -3.41
CA THR A 10 -12.70 -11.49 -3.71
C THR A 10 -12.44 -9.98 -3.72
N ALA A 11 -13.34 -9.19 -4.33
CA ALA A 11 -13.22 -7.72 -4.32
C ALA A 11 -13.38 -7.13 -2.90
N LYS A 12 -14.35 -7.63 -2.12
CA LYS A 12 -14.56 -7.20 -0.73
C LYS A 12 -13.35 -7.52 0.15
N ASP A 13 -12.75 -8.69 -0.02
CA ASP A 13 -11.56 -9.09 0.73
C ASP A 13 -10.33 -8.23 0.37
N GLY A 14 -10.23 -7.78 -0.89
CA GLY A 14 -9.26 -6.75 -1.29
C GLY A 14 -9.42 -5.43 -0.52
N PHE A 15 -10.64 -4.90 -0.40
CA PHE A 15 -10.90 -3.68 0.39
C PHE A 15 -10.65 -3.88 1.89
N ARG A 16 -10.95 -5.07 2.41
CA ARG A 16 -10.64 -5.41 3.81
C ARG A 16 -9.13 -5.43 4.05
N ASN A 17 -8.35 -5.89 3.08
CA ASN A 17 -6.89 -5.86 3.14
C ASN A 17 -6.35 -4.42 3.20
N GLU A 18 -6.86 -3.51 2.37
CA GLU A 18 -6.45 -2.10 2.43
C GLU A 18 -6.74 -1.48 3.81
N ASN A 19 -7.94 -1.68 4.33
CA ASN A 19 -8.30 -1.19 5.66
C ASN A 19 -7.45 -1.82 6.76
N PHE A 20 -7.11 -3.11 6.63
CA PHE A 20 -6.20 -3.78 7.56
C PHE A 20 -4.82 -3.11 7.57
N VAL A 21 -4.24 -2.84 6.40
CA VAL A 21 -2.95 -2.15 6.28
C VAL A 21 -3.02 -0.73 6.86
N ILE A 22 -4.09 0.03 6.56
CA ILE A 22 -4.31 1.37 7.15
C ILE A 22 -4.34 1.31 8.68
N ASN A 23 -5.17 0.42 9.24
CA ASN A 23 -5.32 0.30 10.68
C ASN A 23 -4.01 -0.16 11.34
N THR A 24 -3.27 -1.05 10.69
CA THR A 24 -1.96 -1.53 11.17
C THR A 24 -0.97 -0.38 11.27
N PHE A 25 -0.82 0.44 10.23
CA PHE A 25 0.07 1.61 10.28
C PHE A 25 -0.39 2.68 11.29
N ASN A 26 -1.70 2.90 11.44
CA ASN A 26 -2.21 3.87 12.42
C ASN A 26 -2.03 3.41 13.87
N ASP A 27 -1.90 2.10 14.12
CA ASP A 27 -1.63 1.50 15.43
C ASP A 27 -0.16 1.08 15.59
N TRP A 28 0.78 1.74 14.89
CA TRP A 28 2.18 1.30 14.83
C TRP A 28 2.88 1.19 16.19
N GLU A 29 2.45 1.96 17.19
CA GLU A 29 3.03 1.94 18.53
C GLU A 29 2.74 0.62 19.27
N ASN A 30 1.56 0.03 19.06
CA ASN A 30 1.14 -1.21 19.71
C ASN A 30 1.23 -2.44 18.81
N ASN A 31 1.35 -2.23 17.50
CA ASN A 31 1.33 -3.30 16.51
C ASN A 31 2.74 -3.69 16.05
N ASN A 32 3.16 -4.92 16.38
CA ASN A 32 4.49 -5.41 16.00
C ASN A 32 4.67 -5.55 14.48
N LEU A 33 3.62 -5.90 13.74
CA LEU A 33 3.67 -6.02 12.28
C LEU A 33 3.94 -4.65 11.63
N ALA A 34 3.34 -3.59 12.16
CA ALA A 34 3.58 -2.24 11.71
C ALA A 34 5.02 -1.78 11.97
N LYS A 35 5.59 -2.15 13.13
CA LYS A 35 6.99 -1.87 13.48
C LYS A 35 7.95 -2.57 12.51
N GLU A 36 7.72 -3.85 12.24
CA GLU A 36 8.49 -4.63 11.28
C GLU A 36 8.44 -4.01 9.87
N TRP A 37 7.28 -3.50 9.44
CA TRP A 37 7.14 -2.79 8.17
C TRP A 37 7.93 -1.49 8.14
N LEU A 38 7.84 -0.66 9.19
CA LEU A 38 8.58 0.60 9.29
C LEU A 38 10.10 0.36 9.31
N GLU A 39 10.56 -0.65 10.04
CA GLU A 39 11.97 -1.06 10.04
C GLU A 39 12.42 -1.58 8.67
N SER A 40 11.61 -2.39 8.01
CA SER A 40 11.86 -2.88 6.64
C SER A 40 11.89 -1.77 5.60
N MET A 41 11.16 -0.68 5.86
CA MET A 41 11.20 0.55 5.05
C MET A 41 12.42 1.44 5.39
N GLY A 42 13.18 1.10 6.42
CA GLY A 42 14.42 1.78 6.82
C GLY A 42 14.24 2.86 7.88
N TYR A 43 13.08 2.96 8.53
CA TYR A 43 12.86 3.93 9.60
C TYR A 43 13.42 3.42 10.93
N ASN A 44 14.01 4.33 11.70
CA ASN A 44 14.36 4.08 13.09
C ASN A 44 13.15 4.38 13.98
N LEU A 45 12.55 3.36 14.60
CA LEU A 45 11.34 3.51 15.42
C LEU A 45 11.48 4.53 16.56
N LYS A 46 12.70 4.75 17.07
CA LYS A 46 12.97 5.72 18.14
C LYS A 46 12.90 7.18 17.69
N GLU A 47 12.99 7.41 16.38
CA GLU A 47 12.98 8.74 15.78
C GLU A 47 11.60 9.10 15.22
N ILE A 48 10.70 8.12 15.09
CA ILE A 48 9.33 8.34 14.59
C ILE A 48 8.53 9.10 15.65
N GLU A 49 7.99 10.26 15.27
CA GLU A 49 7.09 11.06 16.10
C GLU A 49 5.63 10.65 15.90
N SER A 50 5.24 10.37 14.65
CA SER A 50 3.90 9.88 14.34
C SER A 50 3.86 9.20 12.97
N VAL A 51 2.92 8.26 12.82
CA VAL A 51 2.58 7.62 11.54
C VAL A 51 1.08 7.81 11.30
N LYS A 52 0.73 8.20 10.08
CA LYS A 52 -0.67 8.28 9.64
C LYS A 52 -0.80 7.62 8.27
N ALA A 53 -1.70 6.65 8.17
CA ALA A 53 -2.08 6.02 6.92
C ALA A 53 -3.52 6.40 6.53
N GLU A 54 -3.72 6.72 5.26
CA GLU A 54 -5.04 7.02 4.70
C GLU A 54 -5.18 6.53 3.26
N LYS A 55 -6.42 6.24 2.87
CA LYS A 55 -6.72 5.77 1.52
C LYS A 55 -6.66 6.92 0.51
N ILE A 56 -5.96 6.71 -0.60
CA ILE A 56 -5.93 7.70 -1.69
C ILE A 56 -7.24 7.59 -2.48
N LYS A 57 -7.92 8.72 -2.66
CA LYS A 57 -9.13 8.81 -3.50
C LYS A 57 -8.75 9.32 -4.89
N GLY A 58 -9.14 8.62 -5.94
CA GLY A 58 -8.92 9.03 -7.34
C GLY A 58 -8.29 7.93 -8.21
N SER A 59 -7.90 8.29 -9.44
CA SER A 59 -7.34 7.37 -10.43
C SER A 59 -5.82 7.19 -10.28
N PHE A 60 -5.36 6.84 -9.07
CA PHE A 60 -3.94 6.64 -8.78
C PHE A 60 -3.60 5.14 -8.69
N LYS A 61 -2.34 4.79 -8.95
CA LYS A 61 -1.88 3.38 -8.89
C LYS A 61 -1.65 2.87 -7.47
N ALA A 62 -1.46 3.77 -6.50
CA ALA A 62 -1.29 3.44 -5.10
C ALA A 62 -2.65 3.42 -4.39
N ASP A 63 -2.82 2.46 -3.49
CA ASP A 63 -4.09 2.24 -2.78
C ASP A 63 -4.10 3.00 -1.44
N ILE A 64 -2.95 3.17 -0.80
CA ILE A 64 -2.78 3.82 0.51
C ILE A 64 -1.63 4.83 0.43
N GLN A 65 -1.80 5.96 1.11
CA GLN A 65 -0.71 6.88 1.43
C GLN A 65 -0.36 6.73 2.90
N VAL A 66 0.92 6.53 3.19
CA VAL A 66 1.46 6.50 4.55
C VAL A 66 2.37 7.72 4.71
N VAL A 67 2.02 8.57 5.67
CA VAL A 67 2.81 9.73 6.08
C VAL A 67 3.52 9.39 7.38
N VAL A 68 4.84 9.44 7.36
CA VAL A 68 5.70 9.20 8.52
C VAL A 68 6.37 10.52 8.89
N ASN A 69 6.12 10.99 10.10
CA ASN A 69 6.79 12.15 10.67
C ASN A 69 7.90 11.67 11.61
N VAL A 70 9.12 12.17 11.37
CA VAL A 70 10.33 11.79 12.11
C VAL A 70 10.94 13.03 12.75
N ALA A 71 11.26 12.93 14.03
CA ALA A 71 11.96 13.96 14.79
C ALA A 71 13.45 13.61 14.88
N VAL A 72 14.27 14.17 14.00
CA VAL A 72 15.72 13.96 14.02
C VAL A 72 16.37 15.14 14.70
N LYS A 73 16.71 15.03 16.01
CA LYS A 73 17.45 15.93 16.94
C LYS A 73 17.37 17.47 16.77
N LEU A 74 17.47 18.02 15.55
CA LEU A 74 17.42 19.44 15.20
C LEU A 74 16.47 19.77 14.03
N LYS A 75 15.81 18.77 13.41
CA LYS A 75 14.89 18.94 12.28
C LYS A 75 13.68 18.00 12.40
N LYS A 76 12.49 18.53 12.15
CA LYS A 76 11.30 17.73 11.87
C LYS A 76 11.28 17.42 10.38
N LEU A 77 11.22 16.13 10.04
CA LEU A 77 11.14 15.66 8.67
C LEU A 77 9.81 14.91 8.48
N GLN A 78 9.12 15.21 7.40
CA GLN A 78 7.92 14.50 6.98
C GLN A 78 8.27 13.72 5.71
N ASP A 79 8.03 12.43 5.73
CA ASP A 79 8.20 11.54 4.58
C ASP A 79 6.85 10.95 4.17
N VAL A 80 6.57 10.96 2.87
CA VAL A 80 5.28 10.52 2.32
C VAL A 80 5.54 9.36 1.37
N GLN A 81 5.01 8.19 1.74
CA GLN A 81 5.15 6.95 1.00
C GLN A 81 3.79 6.56 0.40
N ASN A 82 3.74 6.45 -0.93
CA ASN A 82 2.57 5.92 -1.62
C ASN A 82 2.74 4.41 -1.77
N ILE A 83 1.88 3.63 -1.14
CA ILE A 83 1.97 2.17 -1.07
C ILE A 83 0.82 1.55 -1.86
N GLN A 84 1.17 0.66 -2.78
CA GLN A 84 0.21 -0.21 -3.45
C GLN A 84 0.05 -1.50 -2.65
N VAL A 85 -1.19 -1.88 -2.31
CA VAL A 85 -1.49 -3.07 -1.50
C VAL A 85 -2.13 -4.14 -2.37
N LYS A 86 -1.59 -5.36 -2.29
CA LYS A 86 -2.09 -6.51 -3.04
C LYS A 86 -2.37 -7.65 -2.07
N LEU A 87 -3.60 -8.17 -2.08
CA LEU A 87 -3.95 -9.40 -1.38
C LEU A 87 -3.41 -10.59 -2.18
N VAL A 88 -2.74 -11.54 -1.52
CA VAL A 88 -2.29 -12.79 -2.15
C VAL A 88 -2.84 -13.94 -1.33
N SER A 89 -3.87 -14.62 -1.84
CA SER A 89 -4.59 -15.69 -1.13
C SER A 89 -4.03 -17.10 -1.37
N ASN A 90 -3.05 -17.25 -2.26
CA ASN A 90 -2.36 -18.51 -2.51
C ASN A 90 -0.87 -18.28 -2.84
N PRO A 91 0.00 -19.29 -2.69
CA PRO A 91 1.45 -19.14 -2.90
C PRO A 91 1.85 -18.66 -4.31
N GLN A 92 0.97 -18.86 -5.29
CA GLN A 92 1.21 -18.61 -6.72
C GLN A 92 0.50 -17.33 -7.21
N GLY A 93 -0.04 -16.50 -6.29
CA GLY A 93 -1.10 -15.55 -6.54
C GLY A 93 -0.94 -14.66 -7.78
N PHE A 94 -2.04 -14.49 -8.52
CA PHE A 94 -2.13 -13.63 -9.68
C PHE A 94 -2.91 -12.37 -9.33
N ASN A 95 -2.24 -11.21 -9.38
CA ASN A 95 -2.85 -9.91 -9.11
C ASN A 95 -2.81 -9.01 -10.33
N GLN A 96 -3.88 -8.25 -10.54
CA GLN A 96 -3.95 -7.27 -11.61
C GLN A 96 -3.10 -6.04 -11.25
N ILE A 97 -2.11 -5.73 -12.09
CA ILE A 97 -1.22 -4.56 -11.93
C ILE A 97 -1.71 -3.38 -12.77
N ASP A 98 -2.28 -3.66 -13.95
CA ASP A 98 -2.78 -2.66 -14.87
C ASP A 98 -3.90 -3.24 -15.75
N LYS A 99 -4.96 -2.48 -15.98
CA LYS A 99 -6.03 -2.81 -16.92
C LYS A 99 -6.55 -1.53 -17.57
N ARG A 100 -6.16 -1.31 -18.80
CA ARG A 100 -6.54 -0.15 -19.62
C ARG A 100 -6.91 -0.60 -21.03
N TYR A 101 -7.73 0.17 -21.74
CA TYR A 101 -7.99 -0.06 -23.16
C TYR A 101 -6.73 0.21 -23.98
N LEU A 102 -6.53 -0.54 -25.08
CA LEU A 102 -5.34 -0.44 -25.95
C LEU A 102 -5.05 1.00 -26.42
N LYS A 103 -6.11 1.75 -26.74
CA LYS A 103 -6.05 3.16 -27.15
C LYS A 103 -5.39 4.07 -26.10
N SER A 104 -5.50 3.73 -24.82
CA SER A 104 -4.90 4.50 -23.72
C SER A 104 -3.39 4.34 -23.65
N PHE A 105 -2.85 3.14 -23.95
CA PHE A 105 -1.41 2.90 -24.00
C PHE A 105 -0.74 3.69 -25.13
N LEU A 106 -1.37 3.70 -26.31
CA LEU A 106 -0.86 4.40 -27.49
C LEU A 106 -0.79 5.93 -27.31
N ARG A 107 -1.64 6.50 -26.45
CA ARG A 107 -1.67 7.94 -26.18
C ARG A 107 -0.58 8.39 -25.20
N GLN A 108 -0.11 7.50 -24.33
CA GLN A 108 0.73 7.86 -23.19
C GLN A 108 2.24 7.68 -23.46
N GLY A 109 2.61 7.02 -24.56
CA GLY A 109 4.03 6.81 -24.91
C GLY A 109 4.77 5.93 -23.90
N ASP A 110 4.07 5.01 -23.24
CA ASP A 110 4.59 4.18 -22.15
C ASP A 110 5.72 3.26 -22.64
N THR A 111 6.98 3.68 -22.49
CA THR A 111 8.09 2.75 -22.29
C THR A 111 8.06 2.33 -20.81
N PHE A 112 8.04 1.02 -20.54
CA PHE A 112 7.88 0.47 -19.20
C PHE A 112 8.97 1.00 -18.24
N GLY A 113 8.61 1.89 -17.32
CA GLY A 113 9.54 2.31 -16.25
C GLY A 113 9.10 3.52 -15.45
N THR A 114 8.28 3.31 -14.42
CA THR A 114 8.26 4.20 -13.25
C THR A 114 8.47 3.35 -11.99
N LYS A 115 9.44 3.74 -11.17
CA LYS A 115 9.80 3.08 -9.90
C LYS A 115 8.79 3.44 -8.82
N ASP A 116 7.55 2.96 -8.95
CA ASP A 116 6.62 2.93 -7.83
C ASP A 116 7.06 1.81 -6.87
N LYS A 117 7.33 2.15 -5.61
CA LYS A 117 7.66 1.14 -4.57
C LYS A 117 6.42 0.31 -4.29
N GLN A 118 6.39 -0.92 -4.79
CA GLN A 118 5.32 -1.87 -4.50
C GLN A 118 5.68 -2.65 -3.23
N VAL A 119 4.77 -2.68 -2.25
CA VAL A 119 4.93 -3.49 -1.04
C VAL A 119 3.82 -4.52 -1.03
N THR A 120 4.18 -5.79 -1.16
CA THR A 120 3.20 -6.88 -1.13
C THR A 120 3.13 -7.41 0.31
N PHE A 121 1.96 -7.27 0.93
CA PHE A 121 1.69 -7.85 2.24
C PHE A 121 1.03 -9.22 2.03
N ARG A 122 1.72 -10.28 2.47
CA ARG A 122 1.13 -11.61 2.59
C ARG A 122 0.52 -11.70 3.98
N ILE A 123 -0.79 -11.90 4.03
CA ILE A 123 -1.54 -12.24 5.25
C ILE A 123 -1.89 -13.73 5.20
#